data_AF-A0A2W4JS87-F1
#
_entry.id   AF-A0A2W4JS87-F1
#
_cell.length_a   1.000
_cell.length_b   1.000
_cell.length_c   1.000
_cell.angle_alpha   90.00
_cell.angle_beta   90.00
_cell.angle_gamma   90.00
#
_symmetry.space_group_name_H-M   'P 1'
#
loop_
_entity.id
_entity.type
_entity.pdbx_description
1 polymer ?
#
loop_
_entity_poly.entity_id
_entity_poly.type
_entity_poly.pdbx_seq_one_letter_code
_entity_poly.pdbx_strand_id
1 'polypeptide(L)'
;MKNSAVKKATVFAIIAALLIGLAAGCGQKSSEAVAKVNGEVITKDELYDLMVKAVGDQALDYLITQKIIELEAKKQNITVTDEDINKELEKVYEAYGGETIFKQNLELSGHSLDEYKEELALTIKAKKLVEPRIEITEEEMKAYFDEHKDEFAQEQQVHARHILVDNENLAREIYEKLKKGEDFAELAKQYSTDTATKD
;
A
#
# COMPACT_ATOMS: atom_id res chain seq x y z
N MET A 1 -67.84 34.38 42.69
CA MET A 1 -66.73 34.56 41.73
C MET A 1 -65.64 33.55 42.07
N LYS A 2 -65.35 32.67 41.11
CA LYS A 2 -64.71 31.37 41.32
C LYS A 2 -63.18 31.46 41.40
N ASN A 3 -62.63 30.70 42.35
CA ASN A 3 -61.27 30.17 42.42
C ASN A 3 -60.59 30.00 41.05
N SER A 4 -59.64 30.88 40.71
CA SER A 4 -58.78 30.74 39.53
C SER A 4 -57.30 30.48 39.89
N ALA A 5 -56.92 30.61 41.16
CA ALA A 5 -55.53 30.43 41.60
C ALA A 5 -55.16 28.95 41.84
N VAL A 6 -56.07 28.15 42.39
CA VAL A 6 -55.80 26.74 42.75
C VAL A 6 -55.65 25.83 41.52
N LYS A 7 -56.33 26.14 40.40
CA LYS A 7 -56.24 25.34 39.16
C LYS A 7 -54.96 25.57 38.35
N LYS A 8 -54.24 26.68 38.56
CA LYS A 8 -52.98 26.97 37.84
C LYS A 8 -51.77 26.33 38.52
N ALA A 9 -51.81 26.14 39.84
CA ALA A 9 -50.73 25.51 40.60
C ALA A 9 -50.64 23.98 40.33
N THR A 10 -51.77 23.30 40.09
CA THR A 10 -51.77 21.85 39.84
C THR A 10 -51.26 21.49 38.44
N VAL A 11 -51.40 22.38 37.45
CA VAL A 11 -50.92 22.13 36.07
C VAL A 11 -49.40 22.32 35.96
N PHE A 12 -48.81 23.24 36.73
CA PHE A 12 -47.35 23.40 36.76
C PHE A 12 -46.62 22.27 37.51
N ALA A 13 -47.23 21.69 38.55
CA ALA A 13 -46.64 20.55 39.25
C ALA A 13 -46.64 19.25 38.43
N ILE A 14 -47.63 19.07 37.54
CA ILE A 14 -47.70 17.89 36.65
C ILE A 14 -46.71 18.02 35.47
N ILE A 15 -46.45 19.24 34.98
CA ILE A 15 -45.41 19.47 33.95
C ILE A 15 -44.00 19.33 34.55
N ALA A 16 -43.78 19.74 35.81
CA ALA A 16 -42.51 19.51 36.50
C ALA A 16 -42.28 18.02 36.85
N ALA A 17 -43.32 17.27 37.20
CA ALA A 17 -43.21 15.82 37.43
C ALA A 17 -43.06 15.01 36.14
N LEU A 18 -43.58 15.50 35.00
CA LEU A 18 -43.31 14.93 33.67
C LEU A 18 -41.89 15.27 33.15
N LEU A 19 -41.28 16.37 33.61
CA LEU A 19 -39.88 16.68 33.32
C LEU A 19 -38.88 15.95 34.24
N ILE A 20 -39.32 15.45 35.39
CA ILE A 20 -38.50 14.57 36.26
C ILE A 20 -38.66 13.08 35.86
N GLY A 21 -39.76 12.71 35.19
CA GLY A 21 -39.99 11.36 34.64
C GLY A 21 -39.23 11.02 33.34
N LEU A 22 -38.64 12.00 32.66
CA LEU A 22 -37.79 11.78 31.47
C LEU A 22 -36.28 11.69 31.80
N ALA A 23 -35.90 11.86 33.07
CA ALA A 23 -34.52 11.66 33.54
C ALA A 23 -34.22 10.23 34.02
N ALA A 24 -35.19 9.31 33.93
CA ALA A 24 -34.99 7.88 34.23
C ALA A 24 -34.92 6.98 32.98
N GLY A 25 -34.90 7.60 31.77
CA GLY A 25 -34.86 6.89 30.48
C GLY A 25 -33.59 7.12 29.66
N CYS A 26 -32.73 8.07 30.03
CA CYS A 26 -31.35 8.10 29.52
C CYS A 26 -30.55 7.05 30.29
N GLY A 27 -30.74 5.78 29.91
CA GLY A 27 -29.77 4.75 30.22
C GLY A 27 -28.43 5.20 29.66
N GLN A 28 -27.61 5.80 30.51
CA GLN A 28 -26.20 5.97 30.32
C GLN A 28 -25.66 4.54 30.25
N LYS A 29 -25.72 3.93 29.05
CA LYS A 29 -24.91 2.77 28.73
C LYS A 29 -23.50 3.25 28.93
N SER A 30 -22.92 2.94 30.09
CA SER A 30 -21.48 3.02 30.26
C SER A 30 -20.89 2.25 29.09
N SER A 31 -20.19 2.96 28.21
CA SER A 31 -19.50 2.38 27.07
C SER A 31 -18.70 1.16 27.53
N GLU A 32 -18.73 0.11 26.72
CA GLU A 32 -18.10 -1.18 27.05
C GLU A 32 -16.62 -0.98 27.41
N ALA A 33 -16.18 -1.56 28.52
CA ALA A 33 -14.79 -1.48 28.94
C ALA A 33 -13.92 -2.33 28.02
N VAL A 34 -12.92 -1.72 27.38
CA VAL A 34 -11.98 -2.43 26.49
C VAL A 34 -10.65 -2.73 27.18
N ALA A 35 -10.28 -1.97 28.21
CA ALA A 35 -9.09 -2.23 29.02
C ALA A 35 -9.18 -1.56 30.41
N LYS A 36 -8.25 -1.91 31.31
CA LYS A 36 -8.06 -1.23 32.61
C LYS A 36 -6.59 -1.00 32.92
N VAL A 37 -6.25 0.16 33.48
CA VAL A 37 -4.91 0.49 33.96
C VAL A 37 -5.01 0.99 35.41
N ASN A 38 -4.43 0.26 36.37
CA ASN A 38 -4.47 0.60 37.80
C ASN A 38 -5.87 0.90 38.36
N GLY A 39 -6.91 0.26 37.81
CA GLY A 39 -8.30 0.45 38.22
C GLY A 39 -9.07 1.49 37.41
N GLU A 40 -8.39 2.35 36.66
CA GLU A 40 -9.02 3.25 35.69
C GLU A 40 -9.45 2.45 34.45
N VAL A 41 -10.68 2.67 34.01
CA VAL A 41 -11.28 1.95 32.87
C VAL A 41 -11.04 2.76 31.61
N ILE A 42 -10.58 2.08 30.55
CA ILE A 42 -10.58 2.63 29.20
C ILE A 42 -11.82 2.09 28.50
N THR A 43 -12.68 3.00 28.06
CA THR A 43 -13.94 2.67 27.39
C THR A 43 -13.77 2.55 25.88
N LYS A 44 -14.69 1.84 25.23
CA LYS A 44 -14.76 1.74 23.78
C LYS A 44 -14.91 3.10 23.10
N ASP A 45 -15.65 4.02 23.72
CA ASP A 45 -15.87 5.36 23.19
C ASP A 45 -14.56 6.16 23.22
N GLU A 46 -13.81 6.12 24.32
CA GLU A 46 -12.49 6.77 24.39
C GLU A 46 -11.50 6.22 23.35
N LEU A 47 -11.51 4.90 23.14
CA LEU A 47 -10.71 4.27 22.09
C LEU A 47 -11.14 4.75 20.70
N TYR A 48 -12.44 4.75 20.40
CA TYR A 48 -12.96 5.17 19.10
C TYR A 48 -12.75 6.65 18.83
N ASP A 49 -12.96 7.52 19.83
CA ASP A 49 -12.69 8.94 19.72
C ASP A 49 -11.21 9.20 19.43
N LEU A 50 -10.30 8.44 20.08
CA LEU A 50 -8.87 8.51 19.79
C LEU A 50 -8.55 8.05 18.36
N MET A 51 -9.14 6.94 17.90
CA MET A 51 -8.95 6.43 16.54
C MET A 51 -9.49 7.39 15.49
N VAL A 52 -10.69 7.93 15.67
CA VAL A 52 -11.30 8.92 14.77
C VAL A 52 -10.45 10.19 14.75
N LYS A 53 -9.94 10.64 15.90
CA LYS A 53 -9.05 11.80 15.95
C LYS A 53 -7.70 11.53 15.25
N ALA A 54 -7.18 10.32 15.33
CA ALA A 54 -5.88 9.98 14.75
C ALA A 54 -5.94 9.73 13.24
N VAL A 55 -6.95 9.00 12.77
CA VAL A 55 -7.04 8.49 11.38
C VAL A 55 -8.46 8.55 10.80
N GLY A 56 -9.43 9.13 11.49
CA GLY A 56 -10.84 9.10 11.12
C GLY A 56 -11.14 9.70 9.76
N ASP A 57 -10.52 10.84 9.42
CA ASP A 57 -10.69 11.49 8.12
C ASP A 57 -10.16 10.59 6.99
N GLN A 58 -8.95 10.03 7.15
CA GLN A 58 -8.36 9.12 6.17
C GLN A 58 -9.18 7.83 6.01
N ALA A 59 -9.68 7.27 7.11
CA ALA A 59 -10.53 6.10 7.10
C ALA A 59 -11.88 6.39 6.41
N LEU A 60 -12.46 7.57 6.65
CA LEU A 60 -13.70 7.98 6.00
C LEU A 60 -13.50 8.17 4.49
N ASP A 61 -12.45 8.85 4.07
CA ASP A 61 -12.13 9.04 2.64
C ASP A 61 -11.88 7.70 1.93
N TYR A 62 -11.18 6.78 2.59
CA TYR A 62 -10.99 5.42 2.09
C TYR A 62 -12.33 4.69 1.93
N LEU A 63 -13.20 4.71 2.95
CA LEU A 63 -14.53 4.10 2.89
C LEU A 63 -15.39 4.70 1.77
N ILE A 64 -15.36 6.02 1.59
CA ILE A 64 -16.05 6.71 0.50
C ILE A 64 -15.54 6.20 -0.85
N THR A 65 -14.22 6.10 -1.01
CA THR A 65 -13.59 5.62 -2.24
C THR A 65 -13.99 4.18 -2.54
N GLN A 66 -13.94 3.28 -1.54
CA GLN A 66 -14.41 1.91 -1.67
C GLN A 66 -15.87 1.87 -2.15
N LYS A 67 -16.76 2.66 -1.53
CA LYS A 67 -18.18 2.71 -1.91
C LYS A 67 -18.40 3.22 -3.32
N ILE A 68 -17.66 4.24 -3.75
CA ILE A 68 -17.74 4.75 -5.13
C ILE A 68 -17.37 3.65 -6.13
N ILE A 69 -16.25 2.95 -5.90
CA ILE A 69 -15.79 1.87 -6.77
C ILE A 69 -16.82 0.73 -6.81
N GLU A 70 -17.32 0.28 -5.65
CA GLU A 70 -18.32 -0.78 -5.58
C GLU A 70 -19.63 -0.43 -6.31
N LEU A 71 -20.13 0.79 -6.09
CA LEU A 71 -21.38 1.25 -6.69
C LEU A 71 -21.25 1.40 -8.21
N GLU A 72 -20.16 1.97 -8.70
CA GLU A 72 -19.95 2.15 -10.14
C GLU A 72 -19.66 0.81 -10.83
N ALA A 73 -18.87 -0.08 -10.21
CA ALA A 73 -18.65 -1.44 -10.72
C ALA A 73 -19.97 -2.21 -10.83
N LYS A 74 -20.83 -2.14 -9.79
CA LYS A 74 -22.16 -2.75 -9.82
C LYS A 74 -23.03 -2.19 -10.95
N LYS A 75 -23.06 -0.87 -11.11
CA LYS A 75 -23.83 -0.19 -12.16
C LYS A 75 -23.39 -0.60 -13.56
N GLN A 76 -22.09 -0.82 -13.77
CA GLN A 76 -21.53 -1.28 -15.05
C GLN A 76 -21.44 -2.80 -15.18
N ASN A 77 -21.95 -3.56 -14.20
CA ASN A 77 -21.88 -5.02 -14.15
C ASN A 77 -20.44 -5.56 -14.24
N ILE A 78 -19.48 -4.84 -13.67
CA ILE A 78 -18.08 -5.27 -13.59
C ILE A 78 -17.96 -6.29 -12.46
N THR A 79 -17.42 -7.45 -12.80
CA THR A 79 -17.12 -8.53 -11.86
C THR A 79 -15.61 -8.77 -11.80
N VAL A 80 -15.16 -9.25 -10.65
CA VAL A 80 -13.80 -9.74 -10.41
C VAL A 80 -13.93 -11.20 -10.01
N THR A 81 -13.23 -12.07 -10.72
CA THR A 81 -13.20 -13.51 -10.47
C THR A 81 -11.96 -13.88 -9.67
N ASP A 82 -11.94 -15.08 -9.09
CA ASP A 82 -10.75 -15.61 -8.44
C ASP A 82 -9.57 -15.74 -9.42
N GLU A 83 -9.85 -15.98 -10.71
CA GLU A 83 -8.83 -16.02 -11.76
C GLU A 83 -8.18 -14.64 -11.95
N ASP A 84 -8.97 -13.55 -11.95
CA ASP A 84 -8.44 -12.19 -12.02
C ASP A 84 -7.51 -11.90 -10.83
N ILE A 85 -7.96 -12.29 -9.62
CA ILE A 85 -7.20 -12.09 -8.37
C ILE A 85 -5.91 -12.89 -8.41
N ASN A 86 -5.97 -14.18 -8.73
CA ASN A 86 -4.80 -15.05 -8.78
C ASN A 86 -3.80 -14.56 -9.83
N LYS A 87 -4.26 -14.10 -11.00
CA LYS A 87 -3.39 -13.55 -12.04
C LYS A 87 -2.62 -12.31 -11.59
N GLU A 88 -3.25 -11.39 -10.88
CA GLU A 88 -2.55 -10.22 -10.32
C GLU A 88 -1.68 -10.61 -9.13
N LEU A 89 -2.11 -11.58 -8.32
CA LEU A 89 -1.35 -12.08 -7.17
C LEU A 89 -0.04 -12.75 -7.58
N GLU A 90 -0.01 -13.50 -8.70
CA GLU A 90 1.23 -14.05 -9.26
C GLU A 90 2.24 -12.95 -9.60
N LYS A 91 1.80 -11.85 -10.20
CA LYS A 91 2.69 -10.70 -10.49
C LYS A 91 3.21 -10.05 -9.20
N VAL A 92 2.36 -9.96 -8.18
CA VAL A 92 2.76 -9.47 -6.86
C VAL A 92 3.81 -10.38 -6.25
N TYR A 93 3.63 -11.70 -6.33
CA TYR A 93 4.61 -12.67 -5.86
C TYR A 93 5.94 -12.53 -6.60
N GLU A 94 5.93 -12.44 -7.94
CA GLU A 94 7.13 -12.21 -8.74
C GLU A 94 7.86 -10.94 -8.31
N ALA A 95 7.13 -9.83 -8.14
CA ALA A 95 7.69 -8.54 -7.71
C ALA A 95 8.31 -8.59 -6.30
N TYR A 96 7.78 -9.42 -5.41
CA TYR A 96 8.26 -9.60 -4.04
C TYR A 96 9.34 -10.68 -3.88
N GLY A 97 9.73 -11.37 -4.96
CA GLY A 97 10.71 -12.46 -4.91
C GLY A 97 10.12 -13.82 -4.50
N GLY A 98 8.81 -13.99 -4.64
CA GLY A 98 8.08 -15.25 -4.49
C GLY A 98 6.99 -15.21 -3.42
N GLU A 99 6.03 -16.14 -3.54
CA GLU A 99 4.87 -16.27 -2.65
C GLU A 99 5.25 -16.39 -1.17
N THR A 100 6.28 -17.17 -0.84
CA THR A 100 6.72 -17.39 0.55
C THR A 100 7.18 -16.08 1.20
N ILE A 101 7.99 -15.30 0.49
CA ILE A 101 8.50 -14.02 0.99
C ILE A 101 7.35 -13.04 1.15
N PHE A 102 6.43 -12.97 0.18
CA PHE A 102 5.26 -12.11 0.27
C PHE A 102 4.39 -12.45 1.49
N LYS A 103 4.03 -13.73 1.68
CA LYS A 103 3.21 -14.17 2.81
C LYS A 103 3.86 -13.88 4.17
N GLN A 104 5.16 -14.10 4.28
CA GLN A 104 5.90 -13.75 5.50
C GLN A 104 5.84 -12.24 5.80
N ASN A 105 5.96 -11.39 4.77
CA ASN A 105 5.85 -9.94 4.93
C ASN A 105 4.43 -9.50 5.35
N LEU A 106 3.38 -10.14 4.82
CA LEU A 106 2.00 -9.89 5.25
C LEU A 106 1.83 -10.22 6.74
N GLU A 107 2.28 -11.40 7.17
CA GLU A 107 2.20 -11.83 8.58
C GLU A 107 2.95 -10.87 9.51
N LEU A 108 4.15 -10.43 9.12
CA LEU A 108 4.93 -9.44 9.89
C LEU A 108 4.23 -8.09 10.00
N SER A 109 3.45 -7.72 8.99
CA SER A 109 2.67 -6.48 8.96
C SER A 109 1.31 -6.62 9.66
N GLY A 110 0.97 -7.81 10.17
CA GLY A 110 -0.29 -8.07 10.84
C GLY A 110 -1.48 -8.26 9.89
N HIS A 111 -1.22 -8.53 8.61
CA HIS A 111 -2.24 -8.74 7.58
C HIS A 111 -2.32 -10.22 7.18
N SER A 112 -3.53 -10.68 6.84
CA SER A 112 -3.76 -11.99 6.25
C SER A 112 -3.76 -11.92 4.72
N LEU A 113 -3.54 -13.07 4.07
CA LEU A 113 -3.65 -13.16 2.60
C LEU A 113 -5.07 -12.87 2.12
N ASP A 114 -6.08 -13.25 2.90
CA ASP A 114 -7.48 -13.07 2.51
C ASP A 114 -7.87 -11.58 2.54
N GLU A 115 -7.45 -10.84 3.58
CA GLU A 115 -7.61 -9.38 3.62
C GLU A 115 -6.91 -8.70 2.44
N TYR A 116 -5.69 -9.14 2.09
CA TYR A 116 -4.98 -8.62 0.94
C TYR A 116 -5.72 -8.90 -0.38
N LYS A 117 -6.31 -10.10 -0.54
CA LYS A 117 -7.09 -10.46 -1.73
C LYS A 117 -8.34 -9.60 -1.87
N GLU A 118 -9.00 -9.24 -0.76
CA GLU A 118 -10.14 -8.32 -0.78
C GLU A 118 -9.73 -6.92 -1.27
N GLU A 119 -8.59 -6.40 -0.80
CA GLU A 119 -8.03 -5.12 -1.26
C GLU A 119 -7.61 -5.18 -2.74
N LEU A 120 -6.98 -6.29 -3.15
CA LEU A 120 -6.61 -6.52 -4.54
C LEU A 120 -7.83 -6.58 -5.45
N ALA A 121 -8.93 -7.21 -5.01
CA ALA A 121 -10.18 -7.25 -5.75
C ALA A 121 -10.77 -5.84 -5.97
N LEU A 122 -10.67 -4.95 -4.98
CA LEU A 122 -11.06 -3.55 -5.13
C LEU A 122 -10.20 -2.83 -6.16
N THR A 123 -8.88 -3.03 -6.11
CA THR A 123 -7.92 -2.47 -7.07
C THR A 123 -8.22 -2.94 -8.50
N ILE A 124 -8.50 -4.23 -8.68
CA ILE A 124 -8.89 -4.79 -9.98
C ILE A 124 -10.20 -4.19 -10.48
N LYS A 125 -11.21 -3.99 -9.61
CA LYS A 125 -12.47 -3.30 -9.99
C LYS A 125 -12.19 -1.89 -10.48
N ALA A 126 -11.39 -1.12 -9.75
CA ALA A 126 -11.02 0.25 -10.13
C ALA A 126 -10.30 0.26 -11.48
N LYS A 127 -9.36 -0.65 -11.70
CA LYS A 127 -8.66 -0.81 -12.97
C LYS A 127 -9.63 -1.11 -14.13
N LYS A 128 -10.50 -2.11 -13.98
CA LYS A 128 -11.53 -2.46 -14.98
C LYS A 128 -12.52 -1.33 -15.28
N LEU A 129 -12.77 -0.44 -14.31
CA LEU A 129 -13.62 0.73 -14.47
C LEU A 129 -12.96 1.85 -15.30
N VAL A 130 -11.65 2.01 -15.16
CA VAL A 130 -10.90 3.15 -15.69
C VAL A 130 -10.21 2.81 -17.01
N GLU A 131 -9.59 1.63 -17.14
CA GLU A 131 -8.82 1.22 -18.33
C GLU A 131 -9.58 1.43 -19.65
N PRO A 132 -10.87 1.04 -19.80
CA PRO A 132 -11.58 1.21 -21.06
C PRO A 132 -11.83 2.69 -21.45
N ARG A 133 -11.58 3.62 -20.53
CA ARG A 133 -11.76 5.07 -20.71
C ARG A 133 -10.45 5.78 -21.03
N ILE A 134 -9.33 5.07 -20.97
CA ILE A 134 -8.00 5.60 -21.26
C ILE A 134 -7.66 5.20 -22.69
N GLU A 135 -7.43 6.21 -23.53
CA GLU A 135 -6.83 6.04 -24.85
C GLU A 135 -5.47 6.74 -24.80
N ILE A 136 -4.41 6.01 -25.16
CA ILE A 136 -3.05 6.56 -25.23
C ILE A 136 -2.68 6.62 -26.71
N THR A 137 -2.45 7.84 -27.21
CA THR A 137 -2.12 8.08 -28.62
C THR A 137 -0.63 7.93 -28.88
N GLU A 138 -0.25 7.66 -30.13
CA GLU A 138 1.17 7.62 -30.54
C GLU A 138 1.84 8.99 -30.34
N GLU A 139 1.09 10.07 -30.56
CA GLU A 139 1.54 11.43 -30.34
C GLU A 139 1.88 11.69 -28.88
N GLU A 140 1.03 11.27 -27.94
CA GLU A 140 1.28 11.37 -26.50
C GLU A 140 2.48 10.53 -26.07
N MET A 141 2.60 9.29 -26.57
CA MET A 141 3.77 8.45 -26.29
C MET A 141 5.06 9.10 -26.81
N LYS A 142 5.03 9.65 -28.03
CA LYS A 142 6.19 10.30 -28.64
C LYS A 142 6.56 11.58 -27.89
N ALA A 143 5.58 12.40 -27.50
CA ALA A 143 5.80 13.60 -26.71
C ALA A 143 6.43 13.26 -25.36
N TYR A 144 5.88 12.26 -24.66
CA TYR A 144 6.42 11.80 -23.38
C TYR A 144 7.86 11.29 -23.53
N PHE A 145 8.13 10.44 -24.52
CA PHE A 145 9.48 9.96 -24.81
C PHE A 145 10.45 11.11 -25.13
N ASP A 146 10.04 12.07 -25.95
CA ASP A 146 10.86 13.20 -26.36
C ASP A 146 11.22 14.13 -25.19
N GLU A 147 10.28 14.32 -24.26
CA GLU A 147 10.45 15.12 -23.04
C GLU A 147 11.29 14.41 -21.96
N HIS A 148 11.28 13.09 -21.94
CA HIS A 148 11.94 12.26 -20.92
C HIS A 148 13.08 11.41 -21.51
N LYS A 149 13.70 11.86 -22.62
CA LYS A 149 14.76 11.11 -23.32
C LYS A 149 15.89 10.67 -22.40
N ASP A 150 16.21 11.48 -21.39
CA ASP A 150 17.27 11.18 -20.43
C ASP A 150 16.92 9.99 -19.53
N GLU A 151 15.64 9.75 -19.23
CA GLU A 151 15.17 8.57 -18.47
C GLU A 151 15.28 7.28 -19.30
N PHE A 152 15.22 7.41 -20.63
CA PHE A 152 15.35 6.30 -21.58
C PHE A 152 16.76 6.20 -22.18
N ALA A 153 17.64 7.15 -21.88
CA ALA A 153 18.99 7.17 -22.38
C ALA A 153 19.77 6.03 -21.72
N GLN A 154 20.35 5.16 -22.53
CA GLN A 154 21.40 4.28 -22.04
C GLN A 154 22.67 5.11 -21.92
N GLU A 155 23.22 5.20 -20.71
CA GLU A 155 24.53 5.79 -20.51
C GLU A 155 25.57 5.10 -21.41
N GLN A 156 26.64 5.83 -21.74
CA GLN A 156 27.70 5.29 -22.56
C GLN A 156 28.28 4.03 -21.91
N GLN A 157 28.02 2.87 -22.51
CA GLN A 157 28.61 1.61 -22.08
C GLN A 157 29.96 1.42 -22.77
N VAL A 158 30.91 0.82 -22.05
CA VAL A 158 32.22 0.42 -22.60
C VAL A 158 32.36 -1.09 -22.49
N HIS A 159 32.84 -1.72 -23.57
CA HIS A 159 33.28 -3.11 -23.52
C HIS A 159 34.71 -3.15 -22.98
N ALA A 160 34.86 -3.46 -21.69
CA ALA A 160 36.16 -3.64 -21.05
C ALA A 160 36.54 -5.12 -21.02
N ARG A 161 37.85 -5.39 -21.06
CA ARG A 161 38.46 -6.69 -20.75
C ARG A 161 39.55 -6.44 -19.71
N HIS A 162 39.78 -7.40 -18.82
CA HIS A 162 40.85 -7.29 -17.82
C HIS A 162 41.61 -8.61 -17.68
N ILE A 163 42.83 -8.53 -17.16
CA ILE A 163 43.64 -9.67 -16.75
C ILE A 163 43.88 -9.49 -15.25
N LEU A 164 43.34 -10.39 -14.43
CA LEU A 164 43.52 -10.36 -12.98
C LEU A 164 44.76 -11.16 -12.60
N VAL A 165 45.67 -10.60 -11.80
CA VAL A 165 46.88 -11.31 -11.35
C VAL A 165 47.18 -11.00 -9.90
N ASP A 166 47.88 -11.91 -9.22
CA ASP A 166 48.08 -11.83 -7.77
C ASP A 166 49.16 -10.84 -7.33
N ASN A 167 49.98 -10.32 -8.27
CA ASN A 167 51.06 -9.39 -7.94
C ASN A 167 51.41 -8.42 -9.07
N GLU A 168 51.98 -7.27 -8.67
CA GLU A 168 52.34 -6.16 -9.57
C GLU A 168 53.45 -6.52 -10.57
N ASN A 169 54.41 -7.35 -10.18
CA ASN A 169 55.51 -7.72 -11.08
C ASN A 169 55.01 -8.47 -12.30
N LEU A 170 54.10 -9.43 -12.10
CA LEU A 170 53.45 -10.16 -13.19
C LEU A 170 52.56 -9.23 -14.03
N ALA A 171 51.83 -8.30 -13.40
CA ALA A 171 51.03 -7.31 -14.13
C ALA A 171 51.91 -6.43 -15.04
N ARG A 172 53.08 -5.98 -14.54
CA ARG A 172 54.05 -5.20 -15.32
C ARG A 172 54.66 -6.00 -16.47
N GLU A 173 54.97 -7.27 -16.25
CA GLU A 173 55.46 -8.16 -17.31
C GLU A 173 54.42 -8.28 -18.44
N ILE A 174 53.17 -8.60 -18.08
CA ILE A 174 52.06 -8.73 -19.04
C ILE A 174 51.82 -7.41 -19.77
N TYR A 175 51.90 -6.28 -19.08
CA TYR A 175 51.77 -4.96 -19.69
C TYR A 175 52.87 -4.68 -20.74
N GLU A 176 54.12 -5.06 -20.47
CA GLU A 176 55.21 -4.91 -21.44
C GLU A 176 55.09 -5.90 -22.62
N LYS A 177 54.51 -7.08 -22.41
CA LYS A 177 54.13 -8.03 -23.49
C LYS A 177 53.04 -7.44 -24.38
N LEU A 178 51.98 -6.87 -23.79
CA LEU A 178 50.91 -6.18 -24.51
C LEU A 178 51.45 -5.00 -25.34
N LYS A 179 52.38 -4.20 -24.80
CA LYS A 179 53.04 -3.11 -25.54
C LYS A 179 53.84 -3.59 -26.75
N LYS A 180 54.36 -4.82 -26.71
CA LYS A 180 55.07 -5.44 -27.83
C LYS A 180 54.13 -6.05 -28.87
N GLY A 181 52.81 -5.98 -28.66
CA GLY A 181 51.79 -6.46 -29.58
C GLY A 181 51.37 -7.91 -29.37
N GLU A 182 51.67 -8.52 -28.21
CA GLU A 182 51.11 -9.82 -27.86
C GLU A 182 49.59 -9.76 -27.68
N ASP A 183 48.89 -10.85 -28.00
CA ASP A 183 47.43 -10.89 -27.99
C ASP A 183 46.87 -10.86 -26.57
N PHE A 184 45.89 -9.98 -26.35
CA PHE A 184 45.28 -9.79 -25.03
C PHE A 184 44.53 -11.04 -24.55
N ALA A 185 43.78 -11.71 -25.43
CA ALA A 185 42.98 -12.86 -25.05
C ALA A 185 43.86 -14.06 -24.69
N GLU A 186 44.95 -14.27 -25.42
CA GLU A 186 45.91 -15.33 -25.09
C GLU A 186 46.63 -15.05 -23.76
N LEU A 187 47.02 -13.80 -23.50
CA LEU A 187 47.58 -13.42 -22.20
C LEU A 187 46.54 -13.53 -21.06
N ALA A 188 45.28 -13.20 -21.32
CA ALA A 188 44.19 -13.37 -20.36
C ALA A 188 43.98 -14.84 -20.00
N LYS A 189 43.87 -15.74 -21.00
CA LYS A 189 43.72 -17.18 -20.77
C LYS A 189 44.89 -17.78 -19.99
N GLN A 190 46.09 -17.31 -20.30
CA GLN A 190 47.32 -17.84 -19.70
C GLN A 190 47.54 -17.35 -18.27
N TYR A 191 47.28 -16.07 -18.01
CA TYR A 191 47.70 -15.42 -16.77
C TYR A 191 46.57 -14.91 -15.88
N SER A 192 45.36 -14.69 -16.41
CA SER A 192 44.27 -14.16 -15.60
C SER A 192 43.79 -15.20 -14.59
N THR A 193 43.77 -14.80 -13.32
CA THR A 193 43.22 -15.58 -12.21
C THR A 193 41.70 -15.45 -12.10
N ASP A 194 41.08 -14.55 -12.87
CA ASP A 194 39.62 -14.46 -12.96
C ASP A 194 39.06 -15.56 -13.86
N THR A 195 38.63 -16.66 -13.25
CA THR A 195 38.05 -17.81 -13.96
C THR A 195 36.72 -17.51 -14.65
N ALA A 196 36.04 -16.41 -14.31
CA ALA A 196 34.78 -16.05 -14.94
C ALA A 196 34.98 -15.28 -16.25
N THR A 197 36.13 -14.62 -16.44
CA THR A 197 36.35 -13.67 -17.55
C THR A 197 37.63 -13.90 -18.35
N LYS A 198 38.43 -14.92 -18.00
CA LYS A 198 39.73 -15.19 -18.66
C LYS A 198 39.65 -15.75 -20.09
N ASP A 199 38.48 -16.19 -20.55
CA ASP A 199 38.27 -16.84 -21.86
C ASP A 199 37.73 -15.87 -22.94
#